data_AF-A0A7H0NQP2-F1
#
_entry.id   AF-A0A7H0NQP2-F1
#
_cell.length_a   1.000
_cell.length_b   1.000
_cell.length_c   1.000
_cell.angle_alpha   90.00
_cell.angle_beta   90.00
_cell.angle_gamma   90.00
#
_symmetry.space_group_name_H-M   'P 1'
#
loop_
_entity.id
_entity.type
_entity.pdbx_description
1 polymer ?
#
loop_
_entity_poly.entity_id
_entity_poly.type
_entity_poly.pdbx_seq_one_letter_code
_entity_poly.pdbx_strand_id
1 'polypeptide(L)'
;MAVATVTTEPLDRQLPMPFHPPLPTPLTKKRLPAGRPREWYVSHNRRLKAMRLAIALLDSGVYQPSSAGNHRIRITAERLGIHPPSDTTCRMVRALIRYGR
;
A
#
# COMPACT_ATOMS: atom_id res chain seq x y z
N MET A 1 15.92 45.29 24.28
CA MET A 1 15.00 44.49 23.44
C MET A 1 15.86 43.59 22.56
N ALA A 2 16.05 42.32 22.93
CA ALA A 2 16.78 41.34 22.12
C ALA A 2 15.88 40.11 21.94
N VAL A 3 15.47 39.85 20.70
CA VAL A 3 14.57 38.74 20.33
C VAL A 3 15.45 37.57 19.92
N ALA A 4 15.42 36.48 20.70
CA ALA A 4 16.11 35.24 20.36
C ALA A 4 15.30 34.47 19.31
N THR A 5 15.88 34.24 18.15
CA THR A 5 15.34 33.36 17.12
C THR A 5 15.65 31.91 17.47
N VAL A 6 14.63 31.11 17.77
CA VAL A 6 14.79 29.67 18.02
C VAL A 6 14.77 28.94 16.67
N THR A 7 15.94 28.52 16.22
CA THR A 7 16.10 27.60 15.08
C THR A 7 15.67 26.21 15.54
N THR A 8 14.59 25.68 14.97
CA THR A 8 14.16 24.30 15.15
C THR A 8 14.83 23.45 14.07
N GLU A 9 15.86 22.69 14.44
CA GLU A 9 16.44 21.68 13.56
C GLU A 9 15.46 20.49 13.46
N PRO A 10 15.21 19.94 12.26
CA PRO A 10 14.33 18.79 12.11
C PRO A 10 14.95 17.56 12.77
N LEU A 11 14.16 16.92 13.64
CA LEU A 11 14.47 15.66 14.31
C LEU A 11 14.42 14.49 13.30
N ASP A 12 15.25 14.53 12.26
CA ASP A 12 15.35 13.48 11.23
C ASP A 12 16.71 12.76 11.29
N ARG A 13 17.35 12.81 12.47
CA ARG A 13 18.55 12.02 12.76
C ARG A 13 18.13 10.71 13.41
N GLN A 14 17.75 9.74 12.59
CA GLN A 14 17.66 8.35 13.02
C GLN A 14 19.03 7.88 13.52
N LEU A 15 19.17 7.78 14.84
CA LEU A 15 20.28 7.09 15.47
C LEU A 15 20.20 5.61 15.06
N PRO A 16 21.30 4.97 14.62
CA PRO A 16 21.30 3.57 14.24
C PRO A 16 21.07 2.72 15.50
N MET A 17 19.83 2.31 15.73
CA MET A 17 19.49 1.33 16.75
C MET A 17 19.95 -0.04 16.24
N PRO A 18 20.80 -0.77 16.98
CA PRO A 18 21.49 -1.98 16.49
C PRO A 18 20.57 -3.19 16.20
N PHE A 19 19.26 -3.07 16.43
CA PHE A 19 18.30 -4.15 16.32
C PHE A 19 17.12 -3.89 15.36
N HIS A 20 17.09 -2.77 14.64
CA HIS A 20 16.04 -2.55 13.65
C HIS A 20 16.55 -2.94 12.26
N PRO A 21 15.97 -3.96 11.59
CA PRO A 21 16.30 -4.22 10.19
C PRO A 21 16.00 -2.96 9.37
N PRO A 22 16.85 -2.55 8.43
CA PRO A 22 16.57 -1.36 7.61
C PRO A 22 15.19 -1.51 6.95
N LEU A 23 14.39 -0.44 7.00
CA LEU A 23 13.09 -0.42 6.33
C LEU A 23 13.29 -0.76 4.85
N PRO A 24 12.40 -1.59 4.25
CA PRO A 24 12.53 -1.93 2.84
C PRO A 24 12.56 -0.68 1.97
N THR A 25 13.57 -0.56 1.11
CA THR A 25 13.62 0.53 0.14
C THR A 25 12.50 0.36 -0.89
N PRO A 26 11.76 1.44 -1.22
CA PRO A 26 10.65 1.34 -2.17
C PRO A 26 11.15 0.97 -3.56
N LEU A 27 10.51 -0.03 -4.18
CA LEU A 27 10.89 -0.49 -5.52
C LEU A 27 10.69 0.60 -6.58
N THR A 28 11.70 0.78 -7.43
CA THR A 28 11.60 1.67 -8.60
C THR A 28 10.57 1.14 -9.59
N LYS A 29 9.56 1.95 -9.89
CA LYS A 29 8.49 1.59 -10.83
C LYS A 29 9.02 1.65 -12.27
N LYS A 30 9.14 0.50 -12.93
CA LYS A 30 9.39 0.42 -14.37
C LYS A 30 8.11 0.71 -15.16
N ARG A 31 8.24 1.39 -16.31
CA ARG A 31 7.11 1.61 -17.24
C ARG A 31 6.62 0.27 -17.80
N LEU A 32 5.31 0.17 -18.01
CA LEU A 32 4.70 -0.99 -18.65
C LEU A 32 5.11 -1.06 -20.14
N PRO A 33 5.24 -2.26 -20.73
CA PRO A 33 5.60 -2.41 -22.14
C PRO A 33 4.53 -1.81 -23.04
N ALA A 34 4.91 -1.21 -24.17
CA ALA A 34 3.96 -0.71 -25.17
C ALA A 34 3.40 -1.84 -26.05
N GLY A 35 2.33 -1.56 -26.82
CA GLY A 35 1.80 -2.47 -27.84
C GLY A 35 0.91 -3.61 -27.33
N ARG A 36 0.47 -3.58 -26.06
CA ARG A 36 -0.48 -4.58 -25.53
C ARG A 36 -1.93 -4.11 -25.70
N PRO A 37 -2.90 -5.03 -25.76
CA PRO A 37 -4.32 -4.68 -25.67
C PRO A 37 -4.66 -3.92 -24.40
N ARG A 38 -5.69 -3.07 -24.45
CA ARG A 38 -6.13 -2.27 -23.30
C ARG A 38 -6.46 -3.14 -22.09
N GLU A 39 -7.13 -4.27 -22.26
CA GLU A 39 -7.52 -5.14 -21.15
C GLU A 39 -6.33 -5.70 -20.38
N TRP A 40 -5.17 -5.87 -21.04
CA TRP A 40 -3.95 -6.34 -20.39
C TRP A 40 -3.48 -5.33 -19.35
N TYR A 41 -3.41 -4.05 -19.71
CA TYR A 41 -3.02 -2.98 -18.79
C TYR A 41 -4.03 -2.82 -17.65
N VAL A 42 -5.32 -2.88 -17.94
CA VAL A 42 -6.38 -2.79 -16.93
C VAL A 42 -6.26 -3.92 -15.92
N SER A 43 -6.09 -5.16 -16.40
CA SER A 43 -5.95 -6.35 -15.55
C SER A 43 -4.67 -6.29 -14.71
N HIS A 44 -3.55 -5.89 -15.32
CA HIS A 44 -2.28 -5.73 -14.61
C HIS A 44 -2.37 -4.66 -13.51
N ASN A 45 -2.91 -3.48 -13.81
CA ASN A 45 -3.09 -2.42 -12.82
C ASN A 45 -4.09 -2.78 -11.72
N ARG A 46 -5.15 -3.54 -12.04
CA ARG A 46 -6.06 -4.11 -11.03
C ARG A 46 -5.34 -5.06 -10.09
N ARG A 47 -4.44 -5.92 -10.61
CA ARG A 47 -3.62 -6.83 -9.80
C ARG A 47 -2.67 -6.06 -8.87
N LEU A 48 -1.97 -5.05 -9.40
CA LEU A 48 -1.11 -4.18 -8.58
C LEU A 48 -1.89 -3.43 -7.49
N LYS A 49 -3.09 -2.93 -7.82
CA LYS A 49 -3.98 -2.30 -6.83
C LYS A 49 -4.42 -3.30 -5.76
N ALA A 50 -4.80 -4.51 -6.16
CA ALA A 50 -5.22 -5.56 -5.23
C ALA A 50 -4.10 -5.99 -4.28
N MET A 51 -2.86 -6.14 -4.77
CA MET A 51 -1.70 -6.47 -3.94
C MET A 51 -1.43 -5.42 -2.87
N ARG A 52 -1.43 -4.13 -3.25
CA ARG A 52 -1.23 -3.03 -2.28
C ARG A 52 -2.27 -3.05 -1.16
N LEU A 53 -3.54 -3.26 -1.52
CA LEU A 53 -4.61 -3.34 -0.54
C LEU A 53 -4.51 -4.59 0.33
N ALA A 54 -4.13 -5.73 -0.25
CA ALA A 54 -3.95 -6.98 0.48
C ALA A 54 -2.84 -6.86 1.53
N ILE A 55 -1.68 -6.29 1.16
CA ILE A 55 -0.57 -6.02 2.08
C ILE A 55 -1.05 -5.13 3.23
N ALA A 56 -1.65 -3.98 2.92
CA ALA A 56 -2.13 -3.06 3.96
C ALA A 56 -3.20 -3.69 4.88
N LEU A 57 -4.07 -4.54 4.35
CA LEU A 57 -5.05 -5.27 5.15
C LEU A 57 -4.39 -6.27 6.09
N LEU A 58 -3.41 -7.04 5.60
CA LEU A 58 -2.65 -7.99 6.40
C LEU A 58 -1.84 -7.28 7.51
N ASP A 59 -1.17 -6.18 7.16
CA ASP A 59 -0.42 -5.34 8.11
C ASP A 59 -1.35 -4.74 9.19
N SER A 60 -2.61 -4.47 8.83
CA SER A 60 -3.65 -3.99 9.77
C SER A 60 -4.33 -5.10 10.59
N GLY A 61 -3.94 -6.37 10.42
CA GLY A 61 -4.47 -7.51 11.17
C GLY A 61 -5.67 -8.23 10.53
N VAL A 62 -5.93 -8.04 9.23
CA VAL A 62 -7.02 -8.72 8.52
C VAL A 62 -6.52 -10.00 7.86
N TYR A 63 -6.55 -11.11 8.59
CA TYR A 63 -5.97 -12.39 8.15
C TYR A 63 -6.96 -13.33 7.43
N GLN A 64 -8.27 -13.16 7.59
CA GLN A 64 -9.27 -13.99 6.89
C GLN A 64 -9.99 -13.23 5.77
N PRO A 65 -10.26 -13.88 4.62
CA PRO A 65 -11.01 -13.27 3.52
C PRO A 65 -12.43 -12.82 3.89
N SER A 66 -13.08 -13.49 4.86
CA SER A 66 -14.40 -13.14 5.39
C SER A 66 -14.40 -11.78 6.09
N SER A 67 -13.29 -11.45 6.76
CA SER A 67 -13.09 -10.17 7.46
C SER A 67 -12.75 -9.01 6.49
N ALA A 68 -12.41 -9.32 5.23
CA ALA A 68 -12.10 -8.35 4.18
C ALA A 68 -13.33 -8.02 3.30
N GLY A 69 -14.40 -7.50 3.92
CA GLY A 69 -15.61 -7.05 3.21
C GLY A 69 -15.37 -5.89 2.23
N ASN A 70 -16.25 -5.70 1.24
CA ASN A 70 -16.09 -4.66 0.21
C ASN A 70 -15.94 -3.26 0.82
N HIS A 71 -16.77 -2.97 1.83
CA HIS A 71 -16.74 -1.72 2.59
C HIS A 71 -15.36 -1.49 3.24
N ARG A 72 -14.84 -2.49 3.97
CA ARG A 72 -13.54 -2.41 4.63
C ARG A 72 -12.39 -2.19 3.63
N ILE A 73 -12.40 -2.92 2.51
CA ILE A 73 -11.41 -2.75 1.43
C ILE A 73 -11.45 -1.32 0.86
N ARG A 74 -12.64 -0.75 0.66
CA ARG A 74 -12.80 0.62 0.13
C ARG A 74 -12.32 1.67 1.14
N ILE A 75 -12.62 1.52 2.43
CA ILE A 75 -12.08 2.38 3.49
C ILE A 75 -10.55 2.30 3.55
N THR A 76 -9.97 1.09 3.46
CA THR A 76 -8.51 0.96 3.41
C THR A 76 -7.93 1.66 2.18
N ALA A 77 -8.60 1.58 1.03
CA ALA A 77 -8.17 2.31 -0.16
C ALA A 77 -8.19 3.83 0.04
N GLU A 78 -9.24 4.36 0.65
CA GLU A 78 -9.38 5.77 0.98
C GLU A 78 -8.26 6.25 1.92
N ARG A 79 -7.99 5.51 3.01
CA ARG A 79 -6.89 5.81 3.95
C ARG A 79 -5.51 5.86 3.28
N LEU A 80 -5.34 5.10 2.20
CA LEU A 80 -4.09 5.05 1.43
C LEU A 80 -4.06 6.03 0.25
N GLY A 81 -5.11 6.85 0.08
CA GLY A 81 -5.23 7.76 -1.09
C GLY A 81 -5.38 7.02 -2.43
N ILE A 82 -5.82 5.76 -2.40
CA ILE A 82 -6.02 4.94 -3.60
C ILE A 82 -7.46 5.12 -4.09
N HIS A 83 -7.63 5.47 -5.37
CA HIS A 83 -8.96 5.56 -5.99
C HIS A 83 -9.79 4.27 -5.78
N PRO A 84 -11.10 4.39 -5.46
CA PRO A 84 -11.95 3.27 -5.06
C PRO A 84 -11.78 2.00 -5.92
N PRO A 85 -11.61 0.83 -5.29
CA PRO A 85 -11.51 -0.44 -5.99
C PRO A 85 -12.88 -0.89 -6.52
N SER A 86 -12.86 -1.46 -7.73
CA SER A 86 -14.01 -2.17 -8.30
C SER A 86 -14.31 -3.47 -7.54
N ASP A 87 -15.50 -4.03 -7.69
CA ASP A 87 -15.86 -5.31 -7.06
C ASP A 87 -14.96 -6.46 -7.51
N THR A 88 -14.54 -6.46 -8.78
CA THR A 88 -13.53 -7.40 -9.28
C THR A 88 -12.20 -7.26 -8.54
N THR A 89 -11.77 -6.03 -8.26
CA THR A 89 -10.56 -5.79 -7.46
C THR A 89 -10.74 -6.27 -6.01
N CYS A 90 -11.90 -6.03 -5.39
CA CYS A 90 -12.19 -6.54 -4.05
C CYS A 90 -12.16 -8.07 -3.98
N ARG A 91 -12.67 -8.76 -5.01
CA ARG A 91 -12.54 -10.22 -5.14
C ARG A 91 -11.08 -10.66 -5.22
N MET A 92 -10.26 -9.97 -6.01
CA MET A 92 -8.81 -10.25 -6.10
C MET A 92 -8.10 -10.09 -4.76
N VAL A 93 -8.43 -9.05 -3.98
CA VAL A 93 -7.87 -8.84 -2.63
C VAL A 93 -8.17 -10.03 -1.72
N ARG A 94 -9.43 -10.51 -1.69
CA ARG A 94 -9.81 -11.68 -0.89
C ARG A 94 -9.12 -12.95 -1.34
N ALA A 95 -8.92 -13.12 -2.64
CA ALA A 95 -8.18 -14.25 -3.17
C ALA A 95 -6.73 -14.23 -2.68
N LEU A 96 -6.06 -13.07 -2.72
CA LEU A 96 -4.68 -12.92 -2.23
C LEU A 96 -4.55 -13.23 -0.73
N ILE A 97 -5.48 -12.76 0.11
CA ILE A 97 -5.49 -13.08 1.55
C ILE A 97 -5.68 -14.59 1.80
N ARG A 98 -6.44 -15.28 0.93
CA ARG A 98 -6.68 -16.72 1.05
C ARG A 98 -5.42 -17.55 0.79
N TYR A 99 -4.62 -17.18 -0.21
CA TYR A 99 -3.47 -17.99 -0.66
C TYR A 99 -2.24 -17.90 0.26
N GLY A 100 -2.24 -17.04 1.28
CA GLY A 100 -1.19 -17.02 2.30
C GLY A 100 -1.36 -18.09 3.39
N ARG A 101 -2.38 -18.96 3.27
CA ARG A 101 -2.63 -20.08 4.17
C ARG A 101 -2.40 -21.42 3.48
#